data_AF-A0A6J6CMZ1-F1
#
_entry.id   AF-A0A6J6CMZ1-F1
#
_cell.length_a   1.000
_cell.length_b   1.000
_cell.length_c   1.000
_cell.angle_alpha   90.00
_cell.angle_beta   90.00
_cell.angle_gamma   90.00
#
_symmetry.space_group_name_H-M   'P 1'
#
loop_
_entity.id
_entity.type
_entity.pdbx_description
1 polymer ?
#
loop_
_entity_poly.entity_id
_entity_poly.type
_entity_poly.pdbx_seq_one_letter_code
_entity_poly.pdbx_strand_id
1 'polypeptide(L)' 'MHFEDVRKLLIVLNSLVAKGNTVIVIEHNLDVIKSADWLLDLGPEGGFRGGELVAEGTPEQVAKIKSSFTGTFLKEVLS' A
#
# COMPACT_ATOMS: atom_id res chain seq x y z
N MET A 1 -7.52 -5.41 -12.42
CA MET A 1 -6.31 -5.66 -13.23
C MET A 1 -6.02 -7.16 -13.18
N HIS A 2 -5.51 -7.79 -14.24
CA HIS A 2 -5.16 -9.22 -14.18
C HIS A 2 -3.92 -9.41 -13.30
N PHE A 3 -3.83 -10.52 -12.55
CA PHE A 3 -2.69 -10.81 -11.65
C PHE A 3 -1.33 -10.71 -12.36
N GLU A 4 -1.25 -11.20 -13.60
CA GLU A 4 -0.01 -11.15 -14.39
C GLU A 4 0.39 -9.72 -14.80
N ASP A 5 -0.58 -8.82 -14.99
CA ASP A 5 -0.31 -7.42 -15.32
C ASP A 5 0.24 -6.67 -14.09
N VAL A 6 -0.30 -6.95 -12.91
CA VAL A 6 0.20 -6.41 -11.63
C VAL A 6 1.64 -6.87 -11.39
N ARG A 7 1.94 -8.14 -11.66
CA ARG A 7 3.30 -8.68 -11.52
C ARG A 7 4.29 -7.99 -12.46
N LYS A 8 3.92 -7.78 -13.73
CA LYS A 8 4.75 -7.06 -14.71
C LYS A 8 4.97 -5.60 -14.29
N LEU A 9 3.93 -4.94 -13.80
CA LEU A 9 4.02 -3.58 -13.27
C LEU A 9 5.02 -3.53 -12.10
N LEU A 10 4.90 -4.41 -11.12
CA LEU A 10 5.81 -4.47 -9.97
C LEU A 10 7.27 -4.66 -10.38
N ILE A 11 7.55 -5.49 -11.39
CA ILE A 11 8.92 -5.65 -11.94
C ILE A 11 9.47 -4.32 -12.43
N VAL A 12 8.67 -3.55 -13.17
CA VAL A 12 9.08 -2.24 -13.70
C VAL A 12 9.31 -1.25 -12.55
N LEU A 13 8.40 -1.17 -11.58
CA LEU A 13 8.52 -0.26 -10.45
C LEU A 13 9.76 -0.58 -9.61
N ASN A 14 10.00 -1.85 -9.30
CA ASN A 14 11.18 -2.31 -8.57
C ASN A 14 12.48 -2.00 -9.33
N SER A 15 12.47 -2.05 -10.67
CA SER A 15 13.65 -1.67 -11.47
C SER A 15 13.98 -0.18 -11.37
N LEU A 16 12.97 0.68 -11.16
CA LEU A 16 13.17 2.11 -10.95
C LEU A 16 13.76 2.37 -9.57
N VAL A 17 13.23 1.70 -8.54
CA VAL A 17 13.75 1.77 -7.17
C VAL A 17 15.19 1.28 -7.10
N ALA A 18 15.52 0.15 -7.74
CA ALA A 18 16.88 -0.39 -7.80
C ALA A 18 17.90 0.55 -8.47
N LYS A 19 17.44 1.51 -9.28
CA LYS A 19 18.27 2.56 -9.89
C LYS A 19 18.42 3.80 -8.99
N GLY A 20 17.90 3.77 -7.77
CA GLY A 20 17.95 4.88 -6.81
C GLY A 20 16.81 5.90 -6.95
N ASN A 21 15.75 5.59 -7.71
CA ASN A 21 14.58 6.48 -7.80
C ASN A 21 13.61 6.19 -6.66
N THR A 22 12.90 7.23 -6.21
CA THR A 22 11.74 7.07 -5.33
C THR A 22 10.47 6.99 -6.17
N VAL A 23 9.63 5.99 -5.89
CA VAL A 23 8.36 5.77 -6.59
C VAL A 23 7.23 5.93 -5.58
N ILE A 24 6.28 6.81 -5.90
CA ILE A 24 5.06 7.01 -5.10
C ILE A 24 3.88 6.58 -5.96
N VAL A 25 3.02 5.71 -5.41
CA VAL A 25 1.86 5.16 -6.10
C VAL A 25 0.63 5.27 -5.20
N ILE A 26 -0.51 5.62 -5.78
CA ILE A 26 -1.82 5.55 -5.12
C ILE A 26 -2.47 4.24 -5.56
N GLU A 27 -2.72 3.33 -4.62
CA GLU A 27 -3.24 2.01 -4.93
C GLU A 27 -4.27 1.52 -3.92
N HIS A 28 -5.14 0.65 -4.39
CA HIS A 28 -6.10 -0.10 -3.57
C HIS A 28 -5.90 -1.61 -3.71
N ASN A 29 -5.03 -2.06 -4.63
CA ASN A 29 -4.72 -3.48 -4.80
C ASN A 29 -3.74 -3.96 -3.71
N LEU A 30 -4.20 -4.86 -2.86
CA LEU A 30 -3.43 -5.42 -1.75
C LEU A 30 -2.14 -6.13 -2.20
N ASP A 31 -2.10 -6.73 -3.40
CA ASP A 31 -0.88 -7.36 -3.94
C ASP A 31 0.22 -6.35 -4.25
N VAL A 32 -0.16 -5.12 -4.63
CA VAL A 32 0.79 -4.02 -4.81
C VAL A 32 1.19 -3.44 -3.47
N ILE A 33 0.20 -3.16 -2.61
CA ILE A 33 0.39 -2.55 -1.29
C ILE A 33 1.33 -3.38 -0.41
N LYS A 34 1.17 -4.72 -0.38
CA LYS A 34 2.03 -5.60 0.43
C LYS A 34 3.49 -5.63 -0.03
N SER A 35 3.75 -5.23 -1.28
CA SER A 35 5.10 -5.23 -1.87
C SER A 35 5.83 -3.90 -1.65
N ALA A 36 5.16 -2.89 -1.08
CA ALA A 36 5.73 -1.58 -0.84
C ALA A 36 6.65 -1.57 0.40
N ASP A 37 7.71 -0.78 0.35
CA ASP A 37 8.60 -0.59 1.51
C ASP A 37 7.97 0.28 2.61
N TRP A 38 7.07 1.18 2.22
CA TRP A 38 6.40 2.12 3.12
C TRP A 38 4.98 2.45 2.63
N LEU A 39 4.05 2.57 3.56
CA LEU A 39 2.65 2.92 3.32
C LEU A 39 2.27 4.21 4.05
N LEU A 40 1.42 4.99 3.38
CA LEU A 40 0.69 6.11 3.97
C LEU A 40 -0.79 5.83 3.73
N ASP A 41 -1.52 5.54 4.79
CA ASP A 41 -2.96 5.27 4.72
C ASP A 41 -3.75 6.54 5.04
N LEU A 42 -4.61 6.95 4.12
CA LEU A 42 -5.40 8.16 4.22
C LEU A 42 -6.87 7.80 4.42
N GLY A 43 -7.53 8.50 5.34
CA GLY A 43 -8.91 8.23 5.70
C GLY A 43 -9.40 9.16 6.80
N PRO A 44 -10.23 8.68 7.74
CA PRO A 44 -10.79 7.32 7.82
C PRO A 44 -11.83 7.05 6.73
N GLU A 45 -12.49 8.09 6.22
CA GLU A 45 -13.54 7.99 5.21
C GLU A 45 -13.13 8.69 3.90
N GLY A 46 -13.99 8.64 2.88
CA GLY A 46 -13.85 9.47 1.69
C GLY A 46 -14.43 10.88 1.85
N GLY A 47 -13.98 11.81 1.01
CA GLY A 47 -14.53 13.17 0.92
C GLY A 47 -14.23 14.03 2.15
N PHE A 48 -15.22 14.81 2.60
CA PHE A 48 -15.05 15.76 3.71
C PHE A 48 -14.80 15.11 5.08
N ARG A 49 -15.03 13.79 5.20
CA ARG A 49 -14.76 13.00 6.41
C ARG A 49 -13.42 12.26 6.35
N GLY A 50 -12.64 12.50 5.29
CA GLY A 50 -11.31 11.95 5.10
C GLY A 50 -10.23 13.03 5.17
N GLY A 51 -9.06 12.68 4.63
CA GLY A 51 -7.92 13.60 4.51
C GLY A 51 -6.96 13.58 5.69
N GLU A 52 -7.15 12.66 6.64
CA GLU A 52 -6.24 12.42 7.75
C GLU A 52 -5.30 11.25 7.44
N LEU A 53 -4.06 11.34 7.94
CA LEU A 53 -3.12 10.23 7.95
C LEU A 53 -3.49 9.27 9.09
N VAL A 54 -4.17 8.17 8.76
CA VAL A 54 -4.68 7.22 9.76
C VAL A 54 -3.65 6.18 10.18
N ALA A 55 -2.68 5.90 9.31
CA ALA A 55 -1.56 5.00 9.56
C ALA A 55 -0.37 5.33 8.64
N GLU A 56 0.84 5.12 9.14
CA GLU A 56 2.06 5.09 8.33
C GLU A 56 3.00 4.00 8.85
N GLY A 57 3.86 3.48 7.96
CA GLY A 57 4.85 2.47 8.32
C GLY A 57 5.07 1.43 7.22
N THR A 58 5.81 0.38 7.54
CA THR A 58 5.88 -0.80 6.67
C THR A 58 4.52 -1.50 6.60
N PRO A 59 4.27 -2.33 5.57
CA PRO A 59 3.06 -3.16 5.48
C PRO A 59 2.72 -3.91 6.78
N GLU A 60 3.71 -4.51 7.44
CA GLU A 60 3.54 -5.27 8.68
C GLU A 60 3.21 -4.38 9.89
N GLN A 61 3.69 -3.14 9.91
CA GLN A 61 3.35 -2.16 10.95
C GLN A 61 1.92 -1.66 10.76
N VAL A 62 1.54 -1.29 9.53
CA VAL A 62 0.19 -0.81 9.19
C VAL A 62 -0.85 -1.89 9.42
N ALA A 63 -0.54 -3.16 9.12
CA ALA A 63 -1.42 -4.31 9.37
C ALA A 63 -1.78 -4.52 10.86
N LYS A 64 -1.07 -3.86 11.79
CA LYS A 64 -1.36 -3.91 13.23
C LYS A 64 -2.24 -2.74 13.70
N ILE A 65 -2.48 -1.74 12.87
CA ILE A 65 -3.21 -0.52 13.22
C ILE A 65 -4.72 -0.73 13.00
N LYS A 66 -5.48 -0.78 14.09
CA LYS A 66 -6.93 -1.06 14.06
C LYS A 66 -7.78 0.04 13.43
N SER A 67 -7.30 1.29 13.42
CA SER A 67 -7.98 2.43 12.80
C SER A 67 -7.81 2.48 11.28
N SER A 68 -6.94 1.63 10.72
CA SER A 68 -6.68 1.56 9.28
C SER A 68 -7.55 0.48 8.65
N PHE A 69 -8.43 0.89 7.73
CA PHE A 69 -9.17 -0.07 6.91
C PHE A 69 -8.21 -0.91 6.07
N THR A 70 -7.24 -0.24 5.43
CA THR A 70 -6.17 -0.88 4.65
C THR A 70 -5.43 -1.92 5.48
N GLY A 71 -5.02 -1.59 6.71
CA GLY A 71 -4.32 -2.49 7.63
C GLY A 71 -5.14 -3.73 8.01
N THR A 72 -6.45 -3.59 8.16
CA THR A 72 -7.35 -4.72 8.46
C THR A 72 -7.31 -5.79 7.38
N PHE A 73 -7.40 -5.39 6.10
CA PHE A 73 -7.31 -6.31 4.97
C PHE A 73 -5.88 -6.78 4.68
N LEU A 74 -4.89 -5.90 4.88
CA LEU A 74 -3.49 -6.22 4.66
C LEU A 74 -3.02 -7.36 5.57
N LYS A 75 -3.54 -7.41 6.80
CA LYS A 75 -3.29 -8.50 7.74
C LYS A 75 -3.65 -9.87 7.17
N GLU A 76 -4.75 -9.99 6.43
CA GLU A 76 -5.19 -11.28 5.86
C GLU A 76 -4.28 -11.75 4.72
N VAL A 77 -3.70 -10.82 3.96
CA VAL A 77 -2.86 -11.12 2.79
C VAL A 77 -1.38 -11.36 3.16
N LEU A 78 -0.96 -10.88 4.33
CA LEU A 78 0.39 -11.13 4.89
C LEU A 78 0.48 -12.43 5.72
N SER A 79 -0.66 -13.06 6.03
CA SER A 79 -0.75 -14.25 6.90
C SER A 79 -0.36 -15.54 6.20
#